data_AF-A0A382G9E9-F1
#
_entry.id   AF-A0A382G9E9-F1
#
_cell.length_a   1.000
_cell.length_b   1.000
_cell.length_c   1.000
_cell.angle_alpha   90.00
_cell.angle_beta   90.00
_cell.angle_gamma   90.00
#
_symmetry.space_group_name_H-M   'P 1'
#
loop_
_entity.id
_entity.type
_entity.pdbx_description
1 polymer ?
#
loop_
_entity_poly.entity_id
_entity_poly.type
_entity_poly.pdbx_seq_one_letter_code
_entity_poly.pdbx_strand_id
1 'polypeptide(L)'
;VPTELENYLFDLQGYLLLEDAVTVDHLSCLNGILETYLDMAQDTWRGNVHRVLDNTLSVHFYNIFEMGEAFERLIDHASWIDYVNRFVGGDDGLCIDESFADIRDQGYASPLHSGGHKRRIRTQFRFHNSEFRCGQVNILLALTDVRECDGPTMIIPGSHKSNLPHPAF
;
A
#
# COMPACT_ATOMS: atom_id res chain seq x y z
N VAL A 1 2.08 16.41 8.98
CA VAL A 1 1.27 15.87 10.10
C VAL A 1 -0.20 15.91 9.72
N PRO A 2 -0.98 14.84 9.93
CA PRO A 2 -2.41 14.80 9.60
C PRO A 2 -3.21 15.88 10.32
N THR A 3 -4.15 16.50 9.62
CA THR A 3 -5.16 17.41 10.16
C THR A 3 -6.17 16.67 11.05
N GLU A 4 -6.94 17.41 11.84
CA GLU A 4 -8.02 16.85 12.67
C GLU A 4 -9.08 16.13 11.82
N LEU A 5 -9.40 16.67 10.63
CA LEU A 5 -10.33 16.02 9.72
C LEU A 5 -9.77 14.70 9.19
N GLU A 6 -8.50 14.66 8.80
CA GLU A 6 -7.86 13.43 8.34
C GLU A 6 -7.75 12.38 9.44
N ASN A 7 -7.45 12.78 10.68
CA ASN A 7 -7.52 11.88 11.84
C ASN A 7 -8.93 11.29 12.02
N TYR A 8 -9.95 12.15 11.98
CA TYR A 8 -11.34 11.74 12.11
C TYR A 8 -11.77 10.80 10.97
N LEU A 9 -11.43 11.12 9.72
CA LEU A 9 -11.77 10.31 8.57
C LEU A 9 -11.04 8.96 8.61
N PHE A 10 -9.74 8.94 8.87
CA PHE A 10 -8.98 7.69 8.98
C PHE A 10 -9.53 6.78 10.09
N ASP A 11 -9.88 7.34 11.26
CA ASP A 11 -10.58 6.57 12.30
C ASP A 11 -11.91 6.01 11.78
N LEU A 12 -12.76 6.84 11.18
CA LEU A 12 -14.10 6.48 10.75
C LEU A 12 -14.09 5.40 9.66
N GLN A 13 -13.30 5.59 8.60
CA GLN A 13 -13.37 4.79 7.39
C GLN A 13 -12.18 3.85 7.17
N GLY A 14 -11.06 4.05 7.88
CA GLY A 14 -9.88 3.19 7.82
C GLY A 14 -8.92 3.49 6.66
N TYR A 15 -9.16 4.56 5.90
CA TYR A 15 -8.27 4.99 4.81
C TYR A 15 -8.39 6.50 4.57
N LEU A 16 -7.40 7.04 3.86
CA LEU A 16 -7.36 8.40 3.31
C LEU A 16 -6.96 8.32 1.83
N LEU A 17 -7.40 9.30 1.05
CA LEU A 17 -6.90 9.53 -0.30
C LEU A 17 -6.00 10.77 -0.26
N LEU A 18 -4.74 10.61 -0.66
CA LEU A 18 -3.78 11.71 -0.76
C LEU A 18 -3.65 12.08 -2.24
N GLU A 19 -4.29 13.17 -2.62
CA GLU A 19 -4.21 13.69 -3.99
C GLU A 19 -2.85 14.36 -4.22
N ASP A 20 -2.33 14.23 -5.45
CA ASP A 20 -1.04 14.80 -5.87
C ASP A 20 0.13 14.47 -4.93
N ALA A 21 0.06 13.30 -4.27
CA ALA A 21 1.04 12.90 -3.25
C ALA A 21 2.45 12.71 -3.82
N VAL A 22 2.58 12.40 -5.12
CA VAL A 22 3.86 12.24 -5.81
C VAL A 22 3.82 13.05 -7.09
N THR A 23 4.90 13.77 -7.38
CA THR A 23 5.00 14.62 -8.57
C THR A 23 5.02 13.80 -9.86
N VAL A 24 4.56 14.40 -10.97
CA VAL A 24 4.59 13.78 -12.30
C VAL A 24 6.01 13.35 -12.70
N ASP A 25 7.02 14.16 -12.40
CA ASP A 25 8.42 13.83 -12.70
C ASP A 25 8.89 12.60 -11.92
N HIS A 26 8.55 12.51 -10.63
CA HIS A 26 8.90 11.35 -9.81
C HIS A 26 8.15 10.09 -10.27
N LEU A 27 6.86 10.20 -10.62
CA LEU A 27 6.10 9.11 -11.25
C LEU A 27 6.73 8.66 -12.58
N SER A 28 7.23 9.59 -13.40
CA SER A 28 7.93 9.26 -14.64
C SER A 28 9.23 8.50 -14.38
N CYS A 29 10.01 8.91 -13.37
CA CYS A 29 11.21 8.18 -12.96
C CYS A 29 10.89 6.76 -12.46
N LEU A 30 9.86 6.60 -11.62
CA LEU A 30 9.43 5.30 -11.11
C LEU A 30 9.05 4.35 -12.25
N ASN A 31 8.19 4.81 -13.17
CA ASN A 31 7.78 4.02 -14.33
C ASN A 31 8.95 3.70 -15.27
N GLY A 32 9.84 4.67 -15.51
CA GLY A 32 11.03 4.47 -16.34
C GLY A 32 11.97 3.39 -15.79
N ILE A 33 12.14 3.34 -14.47
CA ILE A 33 12.90 2.27 -13.80
C ILE A 33 12.16 0.94 -13.92
N LEU A 34 10.85 0.91 -13.62
CA LEU A 34 10.04 -0.30 -13.63
C LEU A 34 10.05 -0.99 -15.01
N GLU A 35 9.99 -0.20 -16.10
CA GLU A 35 10.11 -0.68 -17.47
C GLU A 35 11.37 -1.51 -17.69
N THR A 36 12.50 -1.09 -17.08
CA THR A 36 13.76 -1.83 -17.21
C THR A 36 13.73 -3.22 -16.58
N TYR A 37 12.80 -3.50 -15.66
CA TYR A 37 12.64 -4.78 -14.97
C TYR A 37 11.65 -5.74 -15.66
N LEU A 38 10.87 -5.28 -16.65
CA LEU A 38 9.83 -6.11 -17.28
C LEU A 38 10.37 -7.30 -18.09
N ASP A 39 11.61 -7.19 -18.54
CA ASP A 39 12.36 -8.25 -19.25
C ASP A 39 12.65 -9.48 -18.36
N MET A 40 12.47 -9.38 -17.03
CA MET A 40 13.13 -10.24 -16.07
C MET A 40 12.89 -11.75 -16.08
N ALA A 41 12.00 -12.41 -16.79
CA ALA A 41 11.63 -13.83 -16.51
C ALA A 41 11.14 -14.11 -15.06
N GLN A 42 10.14 -14.99 -14.95
CA GLN A 42 9.52 -15.28 -13.66
C GLN A 42 10.44 -16.08 -12.73
N ASP A 43 10.25 -15.89 -11.43
CA ASP A 43 11.01 -16.53 -10.35
C ASP A 43 12.52 -16.27 -10.40
N THR A 44 12.90 -15.05 -10.74
CA THR A 44 14.32 -14.63 -10.82
C THR A 44 14.59 -13.35 -10.03
N TRP A 45 15.87 -13.12 -9.76
CA TRP A 45 16.35 -11.99 -8.99
C TRP A 45 17.21 -11.08 -9.85
N ARG A 46 17.04 -9.76 -9.69
CA ARG A 46 17.96 -8.74 -10.19
C ARG A 46 18.41 -7.89 -9.02
N GLY A 47 19.65 -8.10 -8.58
CA GLY A 47 20.08 -7.60 -7.27
C GLY A 47 19.18 -8.18 -6.19
N ASN A 48 18.59 -7.31 -5.36
CA ASN A 48 17.71 -7.68 -4.25
C ASN A 48 16.21 -7.62 -4.61
N VAL A 49 15.89 -7.43 -5.89
CA VAL A 49 14.50 -7.39 -6.40
C VAL A 49 14.13 -8.76 -6.96
N HIS A 50 13.01 -9.32 -6.51
CA HIS A 50 12.49 -10.62 -6.97
C HIS A 50 11.28 -10.41 -7.87
N ARG A 51 11.29 -11.00 -9.07
CA ARG A 51 10.08 -11.18 -9.89
C ARG A 51 9.45 -12.52 -9.53
N VAL A 52 8.24 -12.48 -8.99
CA VAL A 52 7.58 -13.70 -8.48
C VAL A 52 7.02 -14.53 -9.63
N LEU A 53 6.96 -15.85 -9.41
CA LEU A 53 6.15 -16.74 -10.21
C LEU A 53 4.67 -16.37 -10.05
N ASP A 54 4.04 -15.99 -11.14
CA ASP A 54 2.61 -15.75 -11.17
C ASP A 54 1.99 -16.53 -12.34
N ASN A 55 0.93 -17.27 -12.01
CA ASN A 55 0.15 -18.03 -12.97
C ASN A 55 -0.83 -17.13 -13.74
N THR A 56 -0.93 -15.85 -13.39
CA THR A 56 -1.64 -14.84 -14.18
C THR A 56 -0.70 -14.17 -15.19
N LEU A 57 -1.27 -13.32 -16.04
CA LEU A 57 -0.50 -12.47 -16.95
C LEU A 57 0.10 -11.24 -16.24
N SER A 58 -0.22 -11.02 -14.97
CA SER A 58 0.28 -9.90 -14.18
C SER A 58 1.77 -10.07 -13.83
N VAL A 59 2.43 -8.94 -13.56
CA VAL A 59 3.83 -8.91 -13.12
C VAL A 59 3.87 -8.41 -11.68
N HIS A 60 4.57 -9.17 -10.83
CA HIS A 60 4.72 -8.89 -9.41
C HIS A 60 6.20 -8.81 -9.05
N PHE A 61 6.63 -7.68 -8.51
CA PHE A 61 7.99 -7.47 -8.01
C PHE A 61 7.98 -7.23 -6.50
N TYR A 62 8.89 -7.87 -5.76
CA TYR A 62 9.12 -7.60 -4.34
C TYR A 62 10.39 -6.80 -4.12
N ASN A 63 10.43 -6.11 -2.98
CA ASN A 63 11.56 -5.33 -2.49
C ASN A 63 11.92 -4.18 -3.45
N ILE A 64 10.89 -3.46 -3.90
CA ILE A 64 10.98 -2.44 -4.97
C ILE A 64 11.89 -1.26 -4.61
N PHE A 65 12.17 -1.03 -3.33
CA PHE A 65 13.11 0.01 -2.90
C PHE A 65 14.53 -0.23 -3.41
N GLU A 66 14.87 -1.47 -3.75
CA GLU A 66 16.16 -1.86 -4.33
C GLU A 66 16.23 -1.63 -5.84
N MET A 67 15.18 -1.10 -6.47
CA MET A 67 15.17 -0.74 -7.90
C MET A 67 15.93 0.56 -8.20
N GLY A 68 16.26 1.34 -7.17
CA GLY A 68 17.07 2.55 -7.27
C GLY A 68 16.46 3.74 -6.52
N GLU A 69 17.17 4.87 -6.58
CA GLU A 69 16.91 6.04 -5.73
C GLU A 69 15.47 6.57 -5.82
N ALA A 70 14.83 6.55 -7.00
CA ALA A 70 13.46 7.00 -7.11
C ALA A 70 12.48 6.14 -6.28
N PHE A 71 12.72 4.82 -6.18
CA PHE A 71 11.93 3.96 -5.30
C PHE A 71 12.37 4.09 -3.84
N GLU A 72 13.66 4.20 -3.55
CA GLU A 72 14.19 4.45 -2.20
C GLU A 72 13.54 5.69 -1.56
N ARG A 73 13.39 6.78 -2.34
CA ARG A 73 12.74 8.02 -1.90
C ARG A 73 11.28 7.87 -1.46
N LEU A 74 10.63 6.73 -1.79
CA LEU A 74 9.27 6.44 -1.32
C LEU A 74 9.24 5.99 0.16
N ILE A 75 10.36 5.52 0.72
CA ILE A 75 10.43 4.97 2.09
C ILE A 75 9.94 5.99 3.12
N ASP A 76 10.45 7.22 3.05
CA ASP A 76 10.19 8.30 4.00
C ASP A 76 9.58 9.55 3.34
N HIS A 77 8.84 9.34 2.25
CA HIS A 77 8.28 10.44 1.46
C HIS A 77 7.42 11.38 2.31
N ALA A 78 7.65 12.69 2.14
CA ALA A 78 7.01 13.74 2.93
C ALA A 78 5.47 13.70 2.90
N SER A 79 4.88 13.18 1.82
CA SER A 79 3.43 13.08 1.65
C SER A 79 2.76 12.09 2.61
N TRP A 80 3.47 11.09 3.14
CA TRP A 80 2.87 10.10 4.04
C TRP A 80 3.65 9.84 5.33
N ILE A 81 4.93 10.17 5.42
CA ILE A 81 5.75 9.75 6.57
C ILE A 81 5.16 10.21 7.91
N ASP A 82 4.65 11.43 7.99
CA ASP A 82 3.99 11.95 9.20
C ASP A 82 2.65 11.25 9.49
N TYR A 83 1.93 10.81 8.45
CA TYR A 83 0.68 10.08 8.58
C TYR A 83 0.95 8.69 9.14
N VAL A 84 1.92 7.97 8.55
CA VAL A 84 2.34 6.64 9.00
C VAL A 84 2.80 6.71 10.45
N ASN A 85 3.68 7.67 10.78
CA ASN A 85 4.17 7.86 12.14
C ASN A 85 3.03 8.12 13.13
N ARG A 86 2.05 8.96 12.79
CA ARG A 86 0.87 9.19 13.64
C ARG A 86 0.01 7.94 13.82
N PHE A 87 -0.28 7.21 12.75
CA PHE A 87 -1.26 6.12 12.78
C PHE A 87 -0.73 4.83 13.41
N VAL A 88 0.58 4.58 13.37
CA VAL A 88 1.18 3.43 14.08
C VAL A 88 1.40 3.70 15.57
N GLY A 89 1.44 4.97 15.99
CA GLY A 89 1.54 5.38 17.39
C GLY A 89 2.78 6.20 17.76
N GLY A 90 3.62 6.57 16.79
CA GLY A 90 4.69 7.58 16.92
C GLY A 90 5.96 7.13 17.65
N ASP A 91 5.82 6.38 18.74
CA ASP A 91 6.92 6.18 19.70
C ASP A 91 7.70 4.88 19.51
N ASP A 92 7.12 3.89 18.81
CA ASP A 92 7.69 2.55 18.65
C ASP A 92 8.62 2.42 17.42
N GLY A 93 8.79 3.51 16.67
CA GLY A 93 9.53 3.55 15.41
C GLY A 93 8.76 2.98 14.22
N LEU A 94 9.34 3.13 13.03
CA LEU A 94 8.77 2.66 11.77
C LEU A 94 9.61 1.51 11.23
N CYS A 95 8.95 0.47 10.73
CA CYS A 95 9.57 -0.58 9.95
C CYS A 95 8.70 -0.89 8.72
N ILE A 96 9.35 -1.43 7.70
CA ILE A 96 8.71 -1.87 6.47
C ILE A 96 8.54 -3.39 6.59
N ASP A 97 7.30 -3.88 6.53
CA ASP A 97 7.03 -5.34 6.49
C ASP A 97 7.28 -5.87 5.07
N GLU A 98 6.81 -5.14 4.05
CA GLU A 98 7.00 -5.49 2.64
C GLU A 98 6.88 -4.27 1.72
N SER A 99 7.43 -4.41 0.51
CA SER A 99 7.22 -3.48 -0.59
C SER A 99 7.14 -4.25 -1.90
N PHE A 100 6.16 -3.90 -2.73
CA PHE A 100 5.95 -4.57 -4.01
C PHE A 100 5.30 -3.65 -5.03
N ALA A 101 5.49 -3.98 -6.31
CA ALA A 101 4.82 -3.34 -7.43
C ALA A 101 4.04 -4.42 -8.21
N ASP A 102 2.76 -4.14 -8.41
CA ASP A 102 1.83 -4.97 -9.18
C ASP A 102 1.51 -4.29 -10.51
N ILE A 103 1.82 -4.95 -11.62
CA ILE A 103 1.39 -4.54 -12.96
C ILE A 103 0.33 -5.55 -13.39
N ARG A 104 -0.92 -5.11 -13.39
CA ARG A 104 -2.05 -6.02 -13.60
C ARG A 104 -2.45 -6.07 -15.07
N ASP A 105 -2.77 -7.28 -15.52
CA ASP A 105 -3.43 -7.52 -16.79
C ASP A 105 -4.91 -7.91 -16.54
N GLN A 106 -5.71 -7.96 -17.61
CA GLN A 106 -7.12 -8.30 -17.55
C GLN A 106 -7.36 -9.71 -17.02
N GLY A 107 -8.48 -9.89 -16.32
CA GLY A 107 -8.98 -11.22 -15.92
C GLY A 107 -8.58 -11.67 -14.53
N TYR A 108 -7.86 -10.83 -13.75
CA TYR A 108 -7.57 -11.10 -12.35
C TYR A 108 -8.01 -9.97 -11.43
N ALA A 109 -8.56 -10.33 -10.27
CA ALA A 109 -8.84 -9.43 -9.18
C ALA A 109 -8.45 -10.08 -7.86
N SER A 110 -7.90 -9.29 -6.93
CA SER A 110 -7.60 -9.78 -5.60
C SER A 110 -8.91 -9.88 -4.80
N PRO A 111 -9.19 -11.01 -4.14
CA PRO A 111 -10.39 -11.14 -3.32
C PRO A 111 -10.30 -10.24 -2.08
N LEU A 112 -11.45 -10.00 -1.44
CA LEU A 112 -11.47 -9.45 -0.08
C LEU A 112 -10.61 -10.35 0.83
N HIS A 113 -9.66 -9.76 1.55
CA HIS A 113 -8.65 -10.53 2.26
C HIS A 113 -8.26 -9.98 3.64
N SER A 114 -8.82 -8.87 4.10
CA SER A 114 -8.53 -8.29 5.42
C SER A 114 -9.79 -7.75 6.12
N GLY A 115 -9.61 -7.20 7.32
CA GLY A 115 -10.67 -6.58 8.13
C GLY A 115 -10.60 -6.94 9.62
N GLY A 116 -11.31 -6.15 10.44
CA GLY A 116 -11.27 -6.26 11.90
C GLY A 116 -11.64 -7.64 12.45
N HIS A 117 -12.52 -8.37 11.72
CA HIS A 117 -13.02 -9.68 12.11
C HIS A 117 -11.91 -10.74 12.21
N LYS A 118 -10.80 -10.59 11.46
CA LYS A 118 -9.69 -11.56 11.49
C LYS A 118 -8.83 -11.45 12.74
N ARG A 119 -8.85 -10.31 13.45
CA ARG A 119 -8.07 -10.03 14.68
C ARG A 119 -6.57 -10.34 14.59
N ARG A 120 -5.98 -10.36 13.39
CA ARG A 120 -4.54 -10.62 13.20
C ARG A 120 -3.75 -9.54 13.89
N ILE A 121 -2.73 -9.93 14.68
CA ILE A 121 -1.93 -9.00 15.50
C ILE A 121 -1.35 -7.87 14.64
N ARG A 122 -0.82 -8.21 13.45
CA ARG A 122 -0.19 -7.23 12.53
C ARG A 122 -1.18 -6.26 11.88
N THR A 123 -2.46 -6.57 11.81
CA THR A 123 -3.46 -5.72 11.13
C THR A 123 -4.52 -5.19 12.10
N GLN A 124 -4.19 -5.08 13.40
CA GLN A 124 -5.13 -4.53 14.37
C GLN A 124 -5.21 -3.02 14.25
N PHE A 125 -6.42 -2.49 14.37
CA PHE A 125 -6.69 -1.08 14.60
C PHE A 125 -7.11 -0.88 16.05
N ARG A 126 -6.47 0.08 16.74
CA ARG A 126 -6.90 0.56 18.05
C ARG A 126 -6.73 2.07 18.13
N PHE A 127 -7.62 2.70 18.87
CA PHE A 127 -7.51 4.10 19.26
C PHE A 127 -7.78 4.21 20.76
N HIS A 128 -6.81 4.71 21.53
CA HIS A 128 -6.91 4.83 22.98
C HIS A 128 -6.04 5.99 23.47
N ASN A 129 -6.50 6.73 24.48
CA ASN A 129 -5.80 7.91 25.02
C ASN A 129 -5.35 8.91 23.94
N SER A 130 -6.21 9.14 22.94
CA SER A 130 -5.95 10.04 21.80
C SER A 130 -4.81 9.61 20.87
N GLU A 131 -4.38 8.35 20.96
CA GLU A 131 -3.35 7.75 20.12
C GLU A 131 -3.91 6.63 19.25
N PHE A 132 -3.49 6.61 18.00
CA PHE A 132 -3.65 5.45 17.14
C PHE A 132 -2.60 4.40 17.47
N ARG A 133 -2.98 3.12 17.36
CA ARG A 133 -2.09 1.97 17.49
C ARG A 133 -2.42 0.98 16.37
N CYS A 134 -2.19 1.39 15.13
CA CYS A 134 -2.36 0.51 13.97
C CYS A 134 -1.16 -0.43 13.86
N GLY A 135 -1.41 -1.73 13.79
CA GLY A 135 -0.33 -2.71 13.63
C GLY A 135 0.42 -2.61 12.29
N GLN A 136 -0.26 -2.09 11.26
CA GLN A 136 0.29 -1.86 9.93
C GLN A 136 -0.53 -0.77 9.23
N VAL A 137 0.15 0.06 8.45
CA VAL A 137 -0.44 1.06 7.55
C VAL A 137 0.16 0.83 6.16
N ASN A 138 -0.70 0.70 5.15
CA ASN A 138 -0.27 0.49 3.77
C ASN A 138 -0.35 1.80 3.00
N ILE A 139 0.67 2.06 2.17
CA ILE A 139 0.64 3.12 1.16
C ILE A 139 0.42 2.44 -0.19
N LEU A 140 -0.68 2.77 -0.85
CA LEU A 140 -0.98 2.31 -2.20
C LEU A 140 -0.80 3.50 -3.15
N LEU A 141 0.26 3.46 -3.95
CA LEU A 141 0.57 4.47 -4.94
C LEU A 141 0.14 3.98 -6.32
N ALA A 142 -0.74 4.72 -6.99
CA ALA A 142 -1.03 4.49 -8.39
C ALA A 142 0.13 5.01 -9.24
N LEU A 143 0.77 4.12 -10.01
CA LEU A 143 1.87 4.50 -10.92
C LEU A 143 1.35 5.02 -12.27
N THR A 144 0.11 4.72 -12.59
CA THR A 144 -0.63 5.18 -13.78
C THR A 144 -2.03 5.59 -13.39
N ASP A 145 -2.73 6.29 -14.28
CA ASP A 145 -4.17 6.52 -14.12
C ASP A 145 -4.92 5.20 -13.95
N VAL A 146 -5.90 5.18 -13.04
CA VAL A 146 -6.79 4.04 -12.80
C VAL A 146 -8.21 4.46 -13.12
N ARG A 147 -8.79 3.91 -14.19
CA ARG A 147 -10.14 4.24 -14.67
C ARG A 147 -11.16 3.21 -14.17
N GLU A 148 -12.44 3.50 -14.36
CA GLU A 148 -13.56 2.67 -13.89
C GLU A 148 -13.46 1.20 -14.34
N CYS A 149 -12.94 0.95 -15.55
CA CYS A 149 -12.81 -0.40 -16.11
C CYS A 149 -11.44 -1.07 -15.87
N ASP A 150 -10.50 -0.38 -15.21
CA ASP A 150 -9.13 -0.88 -15.01
C ASP A 150 -9.00 -1.75 -13.74
N GLY A 151 -10.09 -1.93 -13.00
CA GLY A 151 -10.11 -2.68 -11.74
C GLY A 151 -9.49 -1.89 -10.58
N PRO A 152 -10.04 -0.72 -10.22
CA PRO A 152 -9.51 0.09 -9.13
C PRO A 152 -9.52 -0.66 -7.80
N THR A 153 -8.65 -0.22 -6.88
CA THR A 153 -8.66 -0.72 -5.50
C THR A 153 -10.02 -0.44 -4.87
N MET A 154 -10.68 -1.49 -4.40
CA MET A 154 -11.97 -1.41 -3.73
C MET A 154 -11.78 -1.56 -2.22
N ILE A 155 -12.29 -0.59 -1.45
CA ILE A 155 -12.21 -0.57 0.02
C ILE A 155 -13.64 -0.59 0.57
N ILE A 156 -13.86 -1.33 1.66
CA ILE A 156 -15.09 -1.26 2.45
C ILE A 156 -14.85 -0.33 3.64
N PRO A 157 -15.39 0.91 3.64
CA PRO A 157 -15.22 1.87 4.73
C PRO A 157 -15.61 1.27 6.09
N GLY A 158 -14.77 1.44 7.10
CA GLY A 158 -15.04 1.01 8.47
C GLY A 158 -14.82 -0.49 8.74
N SER A 159 -14.48 -1.27 7.71
CA SER A 159 -14.29 -2.73 7.83
C SER A 159 -13.13 -3.12 8.77
N HIS A 160 -12.17 -2.23 9.01
CA HIS A 160 -11.08 -2.39 9.98
C HIS A 160 -11.57 -2.53 11.43
N LYS A 161 -12.78 -2.04 11.74
CA LYS A 161 -13.43 -2.15 13.05
C LYS A 161 -14.45 -3.29 13.14
N SER A 162 -14.72 -4.00 12.04
CA SER A 162 -15.76 -5.03 12.00
C SER A 162 -15.49 -6.16 13.01
N ASN A 163 -16.52 -6.62 13.70
CA ASN A 163 -16.47 -7.78 14.57
C ASN A 163 -16.90 -9.08 13.87
N LEU A 164 -17.57 -8.98 12.72
CA LEU A 164 -18.17 -10.09 11.98
C LEU A 164 -17.56 -10.17 10.57
N PRO A 165 -17.47 -11.38 9.98
CA PRO A 165 -17.01 -11.52 8.60
C PRO A 165 -17.95 -10.77 7.65
N HIS A 166 -17.38 -10.20 6.58
CA HIS A 166 -18.19 -9.64 5.51
C HIS A 166 -19.00 -10.77 4.83
N PRO A 167 -20.29 -10.57 4.49
CA PRO A 167 -21.14 -11.64 3.94
C PRO A 167 -20.67 -12.23 2.60
N ALA A 168 -19.82 -11.52 1.87
CA ALA A 168 -19.28 -11.92 0.58
C ALA A 168 -17.82 -12.44 0.65
N PHE A 169 -17.37 -12.87 1.83
CA PHE A 169 -16.13 -13.65 1.97
C PHE A 169 -16.30 -15.09 1.49
#